data_AF-A0A0Q9TRE7-F1
#
_entry.id   AF-A0A0Q9TRE7-F1
#
_cell.length_a   1.000
_cell.length_b   1.000
_cell.length_c   1.000
_cell.angle_alpha   90.00
_cell.angle_beta   90.00
_cell.angle_gamma   90.00
#
_symmetry.space_group_name_H-M   'P 1'
#
loop_
_entity.id
_entity.type
_entity.pdbx_description
1 polymer ?
#
loop_
_entity_poly.entity_id
_entity_poly.type
_entity_poly.pdbx_seq_one_letter_code
_entity_poly.pdbx_strand_id
1 'polypeptide(L)' 'MDVSVLAVLLREAEEHHGPYEAAAPKHHWSDWYAAYITARQGGRTTDQAVDEASRALERLLGGR' A
#
# COMPACT_ATOMS: atom_id res chain seq x y z
N MET A 1 -19.95 16.05 1.78
CA MET A 1 -19.96 15.61 0.37
C MET A 1 -21.13 14.66 0.20
N ASP A 2 -21.86 14.78 -0.90
CA ASP A 2 -23.00 13.90 -1.22
C ASP A 2 -22.52 12.52 -1.69
N VAL A 3 -23.30 11.47 -1.40
CA VAL A 3 -22.93 10.07 -1.73
C VAL A 3 -22.83 9.85 -3.24
N SER A 4 -23.68 10.49 -4.04
CA SER A 4 -23.62 10.38 -5.51
C SER A 4 -22.37 11.04 -6.08
N VAL A 5 -21.99 12.20 -5.52
CA VAL A 5 -20.73 12.89 -5.86
C VAL A 5 -19.52 12.02 -5.51
N LEU A 6 -19.53 11.41 -4.32
CA LEU A 6 -18.46 10.48 -3.91
C LEU A 6 -18.36 9.26 -4.84
N ALA A 7 -19.50 8.70 -5.29
CA ALA A 7 -19.51 7.53 -6.17
C ALA A 7 -18.85 7.83 -7.53
N VAL A 8 -19.04 9.03 -8.09
CA VAL A 8 -18.37 9.45 -9.34
C VAL A 8 -16.86 9.54 -9.14
N LEU A 9 -16.41 10.16 -8.05
CA LEU A 9 -14.98 10.29 -7.75
C LEU A 9 -14.32 8.93 -7.49
N LEU A 10 -15.03 8.00 -6.85
CA LEU A 10 -14.53 6.65 -6.64
C LEU A 10 -14.40 5.88 -7.95
N ARG A 11 -15.34 6.04 -8.89
CA ARG A 11 -15.24 5.47 -10.24
C ARG A 11 -14.01 6.01 -10.97
N GLU A 12 -13.81 7.32 -10.94
CA GLU A 12 -12.62 7.96 -11.53
C GLU A 12 -11.32 7.41 -10.91
N ALA A 13 -11.26 7.27 -9.57
CA ALA A 13 -10.10 6.71 -8.89
C ALA A 13 -9.82 5.25 -9.30
N GLU A 14 -10.86 4.41 -9.42
CA GLU A 14 -10.75 3.02 -9.88
C GLU A 14 -10.18 2.94 -11.31
N GLU A 15 -10.68 3.78 -12.22
CA GLU A 15 -10.23 3.84 -13.62
C GLU A 15 -8.76 4.24 -13.75
N HIS A 16 -8.26 5.10 -12.86
CA HIS A 16 -6.86 5.51 -12.83
C HIS A 16 -5.96 4.58 -12.02
N HIS A 17 -6.52 3.80 -11.08
CA HIS A 17 -5.76 2.86 -10.25
C HIS A 17 -5.11 1.75 -11.10
N GLY A 18 -5.85 1.13 -12.01
CA GLY A 18 -5.33 0.04 -12.85
C GLY A 18 -4.09 0.44 -13.67
N PRO A 19 -4.14 1.53 -14.45
CA PRO A 19 -2.98 2.06 -15.17
C PRO A 19 -1.80 2.43 -14.26
N TYR A 20 -2.08 3.02 -13.09
CA TYR A 20 -1.05 3.33 -12.10
C TYR A 20 -0.36 2.06 -11.57
N GLU A 21 -1.13 1.05 -11.16
CA GLU A 21 -0.61 -0.22 -10.65
C GLU A 21 0.22 -0.97 -11.72
N ALA A 22 -0.19 -0.90 -12.98
CA ALA A 22 0.54 -1.51 -14.09
C ALA A 22 1.90 -0.84 -14.38
N ALA A 23 2.02 0.48 -14.14
CA ALA A 23 3.24 1.25 -14.38
C ALA A 23 4.15 1.36 -13.14
N ALA A 24 3.58 1.19 -11.94
CA ALA A 24 4.35 1.18 -10.70
C ALA A 24 5.30 -0.03 -10.65
N PRO A 25 6.39 0.06 -9.86
CA PRO A 25 7.22 -1.11 -9.58
C PRO A 25 6.34 -2.26 -9.06
N LYS A 26 6.47 -3.43 -9.70
CA LYS A 26 5.75 -4.64 -9.29
C LYS A 26 6.10 -4.94 -7.83
N HIS A 27 5.09 -4.96 -6.99
CA HIS A 27 5.18 -5.42 -5.62
C HIS A 27 4.11 -6.45 -5.35
N HIS A 28 4.37 -7.31 -4.38
CA HIS A 28 3.33 -8.13 -3.78
C HIS A 28 2.97 -7.54 -2.43
N TRP A 29 1.69 -7.24 -2.22
CA TRP A 29 1.21 -6.80 -0.90
C TRP A 29 1.55 -7.79 0.22
N SER A 30 1.75 -9.08 -0.11
CA SER A 30 2.26 -10.08 0.83
C SER A 30 3.61 -9.70 1.44
N ASP A 31 4.50 -9.03 0.70
CA ASP A 31 5.80 -8.60 1.21
C ASP A 31 5.64 -7.50 2.26
N TRP A 32 4.73 -6.56 2.00
CA TRP A 32 4.36 -5.52 2.97
C TRP A 32 3.66 -6.12 4.19
N TYR A 33 2.70 -7.04 3.99
CA TYR A 33 2.00 -7.72 5.10
C TYR A 33 2.95 -8.54 5.96
N ALA A 34 3.91 -9.25 5.36
CA ALA A 34 4.90 -10.02 6.10
C ALA A 34 5.73 -9.11 7.02
N ALA A 35 6.21 -7.97 6.50
CA ALA A 35 6.95 -7.00 7.29
C ALA A 35 6.08 -6.37 8.40
N TYR A 36 4.84 -5.99 8.08
CA TYR A 36 3.89 -5.42 9.04
C TYR A 36 3.57 -6.41 10.18
N ILE A 37 3.19 -7.64 9.84
CA ILE A 37 2.84 -8.69 10.83
C ILE A 37 4.06 -9.01 11.70
N THR A 38 5.26 -9.10 11.12
CA THR A 38 6.49 -9.31 11.87
C THR A 38 6.75 -8.17 12.86
N ALA A 39 6.58 -6.91 12.44
CA ALA A 39 6.71 -5.76 13.33
C ALA A 39 5.67 -5.80 14.47
N ARG A 40 4.41 -6.16 14.16
CA ARG A 40 3.37 -6.33 15.18
C ARG A 40 3.68 -7.44 16.17
N GLN A 41 4.18 -8.58 15.70
CA GLN A 41 4.64 -9.68 16.56
C GLN A 41 5.82 -9.26 17.45
N GLY A 42 6.66 -8.34 16.96
CA GLY A 42 7.73 -7.70 17.73
C GLY A 42 7.28 -6.58 18.69
N GLY A 43 5.97 -6.39 18.88
CA GLY A 43 5.41 -5.43 19.84
C GLY A 43 5.37 -3.97 19.35
N ARG A 44 5.53 -3.73 18.04
CA ARG A 44 5.45 -2.37 17.49
C ARG A 44 4.01 -1.88 17.49
N THR A 45 3.83 -0.57 17.65
CA THR A 45 2.52 0.07 17.46
C THR A 45 2.08 -0.07 15.99
N THR A 46 0.81 0.20 15.72
CA THR A 46 0.28 0.21 14.34
C THR A 46 1.11 1.14 13.45
N ASP A 47 1.37 2.37 13.90
CA ASP A 47 2.08 3.38 13.11
C ASP A 47 3.54 2.95 12.85
N GLN A 48 4.22 2.42 13.87
CA GLN A 48 5.58 1.89 13.71
C GLN A 48 5.63 0.72 12.71
N ALA A 49 4.64 -0.17 12.76
CA ALA A 49 4.58 -1.32 11.85
C ALA A 49 4.26 -0.91 10.41
N VAL A 50 3.39 0.09 10.21
CA VAL A 50 3.13 0.69 8.88
C VAL A 50 4.41 1.27 8.31
N ASP A 51 5.11 2.08 9.10
CA ASP A 51 6.37 2.70 8.70
C ASP A 51 7.46 1.68 8.36
N GLU A 52 7.63 0.64 9.18
CA GLU A 52 8.61 -0.42 8.93
C GLU A 52 8.27 -1.24 7.69
N ALA A 53 7.01 -1.58 7.48
CA ALA A 53 6.54 -2.33 6.31
C ALA A 53 6.69 -1.54 5.01
N SER A 54 6.35 -0.24 5.02
CA SER A 54 6.51 0.64 3.86
C SER A 54 7.98 0.77 3.48
N ARG A 55 8.87 0.99 4.46
CA ARG A 55 10.33 1.01 4.21
C ARG A 55 10.87 -0.33 3.71
N ALA A 56 10.33 -1.45 4.18
CA ALA A 56 10.72 -2.77 3.69
C ALA A 56 10.32 -2.96 2.22
N LEU A 57 9.11 -2.56 1.86
CA LEU A 57 8.64 -2.62 0.48
C LEU A 57 9.42 -1.68 -0.44
N GLU A 58 9.68 -0.44 -0.02
CA GLU A 58 10.51 0.51 -0.77
C GLU A 58 11.92 -0.05 -1.06
N ARG A 59 12.54 -0.71 -0.08
CA ARG A 59 13.85 -1.38 -0.27
C ARG A 59 13.78 -2.52 -1.28
N LEU A 60 12.72 -3.32 -1.25
CA LEU A 60 12.51 -4.40 -2.22
C LEU A 60 12.31 -3.86 -3.64
N LEU A 61 11.61 -2.73 -3.77
CA LEU A 61 11.36 -2.09 -5.07
C LEU A 61 12.55 -1.28 -5.60
N GLY A 62 13.39 -0.75 -4.72
CA GLY A 62 14.58 0.05 -5.06
C GLY A 62 15.87 -0.74 -5.26
N GLY A 63 15.94 -1.98 -4.79
CA GLY A 63 17.08 -2.87 -4.96
C GLY A 63 17.02 -3.66 -6.28
N ARG A 64 17.68 -3.15 -7.32
CA ARG A 64 18.18 -3.96 -8.45
C ARG A 64 19.67 -4.22 -8.27
#